data_AF-A0A224VKB4-F1
#
_entry.id   AF-A0A224VKB4-F1
#
_cell.length_a   1.000
_cell.length_b   1.000
_cell.length_c   1.000
_cell.angle_alpha   90.00
_cell.angle_beta   90.00
_cell.angle_gamma   90.00
#
_symmetry.space_group_name_H-M   'P 1'
#
loop_
_entity.id
_entity.type
_entity.pdbx_description
1 polymer ?
#
loop_
_entity_poly.entity_id
_entity_poly.type
_entity_poly.pdbx_seq_one_letter_code
_entity_poly.pdbx_strand_id
1 'polypeptide(L)'
;MFFDQSNPEGWSRRFKTFENPALQLATFSITEKGYNLWDSQGNLLPAIQDDIKNGPEAPKNNMASLTALMFARFKAGKYPMALLSTDNFSQNGEKLQKSVLTIAEGWEKNGTVPADFVDYLKDDHKVSFPLSMIDRITPNPSDAVSDKLKADGFDDYQIFHTPGHTNIAAFTNTEEVHYLVIEDDFPNGRPHWIKPAGLP
;
A
#
# COMPACT_ATOMS: atom_id res chain seq x y z
N MET A 1 8.53 8.18 -5.06
CA MET A 1 8.47 7.01 -4.16
C MET A 1 7.27 7.21 -3.25
N PHE A 2 6.46 6.18 -2.97
CA PHE A 2 5.24 6.35 -2.16
C PHE A 2 5.56 6.73 -0.71
N PHE A 3 6.67 6.20 -0.20
CA PHE A 3 7.27 6.59 1.05
C PHE A 3 8.40 7.58 0.78
N ASP A 4 8.02 8.81 0.42
CA ASP A 4 9.01 9.89 0.25
C ASP A 4 9.59 10.31 1.61
N GLN A 5 10.88 10.07 1.78
CA GLN A 5 11.65 10.42 2.98
C GLN A 5 12.30 11.80 2.90
N SER A 6 12.28 12.44 1.73
CA SER A 6 12.72 13.83 1.58
C SER A 6 11.80 14.83 2.30
N ASN A 7 10.62 14.36 2.76
CA ASN A 7 9.73 15.03 3.69
C ASN A 7 9.78 14.37 5.09
N PRO A 8 10.66 14.84 6.00
CA PRO A 8 10.83 14.22 7.32
C PRO A 8 9.58 14.28 8.20
N GLU A 9 8.77 15.33 8.07
CA GLU A 9 7.53 15.47 8.83
C GLU A 9 6.48 14.44 8.38
N GLY A 10 6.30 14.32 7.07
CA GLY A 10 5.42 13.31 6.48
C GLY A 10 5.85 11.88 6.83
N TRP A 11 7.18 11.63 6.83
CA TRP A 11 7.74 10.35 7.25
C TRP A 11 7.45 10.06 8.73
N SER A 12 7.75 11.00 9.62
CA SER A 12 7.49 10.87 11.06
C SER A 12 6.00 10.68 11.38
N ARG A 13 5.11 11.34 10.64
CA ARG A 13 3.66 11.19 10.79
C ARG A 13 3.20 9.77 10.47
N ARG A 14 3.78 9.11 9.47
CA ARG A 14 3.44 7.71 9.11
C ARG A 14 3.78 6.74 10.23
N PHE A 15 4.92 6.90 10.91
CA PHE A 15 5.24 6.09 12.10
C PHE A 15 4.16 6.24 13.17
N LYS A 16 3.81 7.48 13.55
CA LYS A 16 2.75 7.73 14.53
C LYS A 16 1.42 7.10 14.14
N THR A 17 1.07 7.13 12.86
CA THR A 17 -0.15 6.47 12.35
C THR A 17 -0.07 4.95 12.51
N PHE A 18 1.04 4.31 12.15
CA PHE A 18 1.22 2.86 12.25
C PHE A 18 1.36 2.35 13.69
N GLU A 19 1.91 3.16 14.59
CA GLU A 19 1.99 2.86 16.02
C GLU A 19 0.62 2.93 16.71
N ASN A 20 -0.35 3.65 16.13
CA ASN A 20 -1.68 3.80 16.70
C ASN A 20 -2.49 2.48 16.57
N PRO A 21 -2.98 1.88 17.68
CA PRO A 21 -3.79 0.66 17.64
C PRO A 21 -5.12 0.82 16.88
N ALA A 22 -5.63 2.05 16.75
CA ALA A 22 -6.85 2.33 15.98
C ALA A 22 -6.66 2.19 14.46
N LEU A 23 -5.42 2.13 13.96
CA LEU A 23 -5.18 1.77 12.56
C LEU A 23 -5.42 0.26 12.38
N GLN A 24 -6.49 -0.09 11.67
CA GLN A 24 -6.91 -1.49 11.46
C GLN A 24 -6.44 -2.04 10.11
N LEU A 25 -6.28 -1.18 9.11
CA LEU A 25 -6.05 -1.53 7.72
C LEU A 25 -5.18 -0.47 7.03
N ALA A 26 -4.24 -0.91 6.20
CA ALA A 26 -3.59 -0.06 5.21
C ALA A 26 -3.78 -0.65 3.80
N THR A 27 -4.17 0.18 2.84
CA THR A 27 -4.41 -0.22 1.44
C THR A 27 -3.32 0.33 0.50
N PHE A 28 -2.99 -0.40 -0.56
CA PHE A 28 -1.90 -0.06 -1.47
C PHE A 28 -2.32 -0.10 -2.95
N SER A 29 -2.18 1.02 -3.65
CA SER A 29 -2.31 1.12 -5.11
C SER A 29 -1.02 1.74 -5.67
N ILE A 30 0.03 0.92 -5.74
CA ILE A 30 1.41 1.35 -6.02
C ILE A 30 1.98 0.74 -7.30
N THR A 31 1.15 0.08 -8.11
CA THR A 31 1.48 -0.75 -9.27
C THR A 31 2.28 -2.00 -8.91
N GLU A 32 2.25 -3.03 -9.75
CA GLU A 32 2.99 -4.28 -9.52
C GLU A 32 4.49 -4.07 -9.25
N LYS A 33 5.09 -3.07 -9.92
CA LYS A 33 6.51 -2.71 -9.74
C LYS A 33 6.82 -2.24 -8.32
N GLY A 34 5.84 -1.69 -7.62
CA GLY A 34 6.00 -1.19 -6.25
C GLY A 34 6.30 -2.28 -5.22
N TYR A 35 5.95 -3.54 -5.52
CA TYR A 35 6.14 -4.70 -4.65
C TYR A 35 7.39 -5.52 -4.99
N ASN A 36 7.96 -5.34 -6.18
CA ASN A 36 8.99 -6.24 -6.69
C ASN A 36 10.36 -6.03 -6.04
N LEU A 37 10.96 -7.10 -5.52
CA LEU A 37 12.29 -7.07 -4.92
C LEU A 37 13.38 -7.73 -5.78
N TRP A 38 13.00 -8.42 -6.85
CA TRP A 38 13.90 -9.30 -7.60
C TRP A 38 14.14 -8.81 -9.04
N ASP A 39 15.32 -9.11 -9.58
CA ASP A 39 15.60 -8.99 -11.01
C ASP A 39 14.96 -10.15 -11.81
N SER A 40 15.15 -10.14 -13.14
CA SER A 40 14.60 -11.19 -14.01
C SER A 40 15.30 -12.55 -13.85
N GLN A 41 16.43 -12.60 -13.16
CA GLN A 41 17.20 -13.80 -12.83
C GLN A 41 16.82 -14.35 -11.44
N GLY A 42 15.96 -13.66 -10.69
CA GLY A 42 15.52 -14.05 -9.35
C GLY A 42 16.45 -13.62 -8.22
N ASN A 43 17.46 -12.78 -8.49
CA ASN A 43 18.30 -12.21 -7.44
C ASN A 43 17.64 -10.97 -6.85
N LEU A 44 17.93 -10.67 -5.58
CA LEU A 44 17.51 -9.40 -4.99
C LEU A 44 18.17 -8.23 -5.73
N LEU A 45 17.37 -7.24 -6.08
CA LEU A 45 17.86 -5.98 -6.66
C LEU A 45 18.89 -5.34 -5.70
N PRO A 46 19.97 -4.71 -6.21
CA PRO A 46 21.00 -4.11 -5.37
C PRO A 46 20.46 -3.14 -4.31
N ALA A 47 19.47 -2.32 -4.69
CA ALA A 47 18.81 -1.39 -3.76
C ALA A 47 18.12 -2.10 -2.57
N ILE A 48 17.62 -3.31 -2.78
CA ILE A 48 16.98 -4.11 -1.72
C ILE A 48 18.04 -4.72 -0.79
N GLN A 49 19.17 -5.16 -1.35
CA GLN A 49 20.29 -5.65 -0.55
C GLN A 49 20.84 -4.53 0.35
N ASP A 50 20.94 -3.31 -0.17
CA ASP A 50 21.31 -2.12 0.60
C ASP A 50 20.31 -1.84 1.72
N ASP A 51 19.00 -1.92 1.46
CA ASP A 51 17.96 -1.76 2.50
C ASP A 51 18.03 -2.82 3.60
N ILE A 52 18.29 -4.08 3.22
CA ILE A 52 18.49 -5.17 4.19
C ILE A 52 19.74 -4.91 5.04
N LYS A 53 20.81 -4.39 4.44
CA LYS A 53 22.06 -4.06 5.14
C LYS A 53 21.91 -2.86 6.08
N ASN A 54 21.20 -1.82 5.65
CA ASN A 54 21.03 -0.58 6.42
C ASN A 54 20.03 -0.73 7.58
N GLY A 55 19.17 -1.75 7.54
CA GLY A 55 18.21 -2.02 8.60
C GLY A 55 16.98 -1.11 8.59
N PRO A 56 16.11 -1.22 9.61
CA PRO A 56 14.80 -0.56 9.65
C PRO A 56 14.86 0.96 9.86
N GLU A 57 16.01 1.52 10.24
CA GLU A 57 16.14 2.96 10.56
C GLU A 57 16.33 3.84 9.31
N ALA A 58 16.86 3.27 8.23
CA ALA A 58 17.13 3.98 6.99
C ALA A 58 16.64 3.20 5.76
N PRO A 59 15.36 2.78 5.71
CA PRO A 59 14.82 2.11 4.53
C PRO A 59 14.84 3.09 3.36
N LYS A 60 14.85 2.62 2.12
CA LYS A 60 14.71 3.45 0.93
C LYS A 60 13.57 2.92 0.09
N ASN A 61 13.58 1.63 -0.27
CA ASN A 61 12.52 1.00 -1.06
C ASN A 61 11.13 1.12 -0.39
N ASN A 62 10.06 1.09 -1.20
CA ASN A 62 8.69 1.12 -0.69
C ASN A 62 8.41 -0.03 0.29
N MET A 63 8.83 -1.26 -0.05
CA MET A 63 8.61 -2.43 0.79
C MET A 63 9.47 -2.40 2.05
N ALA A 64 10.71 -1.90 1.96
CA ALA A 64 11.54 -1.66 3.15
C ALA A 64 10.91 -0.61 4.07
N SER A 65 10.38 0.48 3.49
CA SER A 65 9.70 1.54 4.24
C SER A 65 8.45 1.01 4.95
N LEU A 66 7.62 0.22 4.26
CA LEU A 66 6.46 -0.43 4.87
C LEU A 66 6.88 -1.39 5.99
N THR A 67 7.92 -2.20 5.77
CA THR A 67 8.42 -3.15 6.78
C THR A 67 8.94 -2.41 8.01
N ALA A 68 9.58 -1.25 7.86
CA ALA A 68 10.00 -0.41 8.98
C ALA A 68 8.81 0.16 9.78
N LEU A 69 7.73 0.56 9.10
CA LEU A 69 6.49 0.99 9.76
C LEU A 69 5.83 -0.16 10.54
N MET A 70 5.85 -1.38 9.98
CA MET A 70 5.38 -2.57 10.68
C MET A 70 6.25 -2.92 11.87
N PHE A 71 7.58 -2.71 11.78
CA PHE A 71 8.47 -2.88 12.91
C PHE A 71 8.21 -1.87 14.03
N ALA A 72 7.87 -0.62 13.68
CA ALA A 72 7.43 0.37 14.67
C ALA A 72 6.13 -0.04 15.35
N ARG A 73 5.13 -0.51 14.59
CA ARG A 73 3.88 -1.06 15.13
C ARG A 73 4.12 -2.25 16.05
N PHE A 74 5.03 -3.16 15.67
CA PHE A 74 5.46 -4.27 16.51
C PHE A 74 6.00 -3.77 17.86
N LYS A 75 6.93 -2.81 17.85
CA LYS A 75 7.49 -2.20 19.07
C LYS A 75 6.45 -1.46 19.92
N ALA A 76 5.43 -0.88 19.29
CA ALA A 76 4.38 -0.13 19.97
C ALA A 76 3.33 -1.01 20.69
N GLY A 77 3.32 -2.32 20.44
CA GLY A 77 2.43 -3.25 21.13
C GLY A 77 2.01 -4.49 20.37
N LYS A 78 2.65 -4.83 19.23
CA LYS A 78 2.28 -5.96 18.37
C LYS A 78 0.79 -5.93 17.97
N TYR A 79 0.25 -4.74 17.70
CA TYR A 79 -1.17 -4.52 17.43
C TYR A 79 -1.60 -5.13 16.10
N PRO A 80 -2.73 -5.85 16.03
CA PRO A 80 -3.14 -6.49 14.79
C PRO A 80 -3.48 -5.49 13.67
N MET A 81 -3.27 -5.82 12.40
CA MET A 81 -3.77 -5.06 11.24
C MET A 81 -3.75 -5.88 9.95
N ALA A 82 -4.53 -5.46 8.96
CA ALA A 82 -4.46 -5.99 7.61
C ALA A 82 -3.65 -5.07 6.68
N LEU A 83 -2.85 -5.67 5.80
CA LEU A 83 -2.15 -5.00 4.70
C LEU A 83 -2.75 -5.46 3.37
N LEU A 84 -3.59 -4.61 2.78
CA LEU A 84 -4.40 -4.96 1.62
C LEU A 84 -3.85 -4.32 0.34
N SER A 85 -3.33 -5.13 -0.57
CA SER A 85 -3.06 -4.63 -1.92
C SER A 85 -4.39 -4.38 -2.64
N THR A 86 -4.49 -3.23 -3.30
CA THR A 86 -5.58 -2.85 -4.19
C THR A 86 -5.10 -2.61 -5.62
N ASP A 87 -3.99 -3.25 -6.00
CA ASP A 87 -3.47 -3.25 -7.36
C ASP A 87 -3.98 -4.46 -8.16
N ASN A 88 -4.18 -4.25 -9.46
CA ASN A 88 -4.72 -5.27 -10.37
C ASN A 88 -3.63 -6.22 -10.90
N PHE A 89 -3.23 -7.18 -10.07
CA PHE A 89 -2.42 -8.34 -10.49
C PHE A 89 -2.73 -9.55 -9.61
N SER A 90 -2.51 -10.76 -10.13
CA SER A 90 -2.80 -12.02 -9.41
C SER A 90 -1.99 -12.15 -8.13
N GLN A 91 -2.58 -12.75 -7.09
CA GLN A 91 -1.89 -13.06 -5.82
C GLN A 91 -1.26 -11.82 -5.17
N ASN A 92 -1.97 -10.69 -5.22
CA ASN A 92 -1.46 -9.41 -4.74
C ASN A 92 -1.15 -9.38 -3.24
N GLY A 93 -1.99 -10.01 -2.42
CA GLY A 93 -1.74 -10.27 -1.00
C GLY A 93 -0.47 -11.08 -0.77
N GLU A 94 -0.34 -12.25 -1.42
CA GLU A 94 0.85 -13.12 -1.31
C GLU A 94 2.14 -12.40 -1.74
N LYS A 95 2.10 -11.62 -2.83
CA LYS A 95 3.28 -10.86 -3.30
C LYS A 95 3.67 -9.76 -2.31
N LEU A 96 2.69 -9.08 -1.70
CA LEU A 96 2.94 -8.10 -0.65
C LEU A 96 3.54 -8.77 0.60
N GLN A 97 2.97 -9.89 1.06
CA GLN A 97 3.46 -10.67 2.19
C GLN A 97 4.91 -11.13 1.95
N LYS A 98 5.17 -11.75 0.81
CA LYS A 98 6.50 -12.23 0.43
C LYS A 98 7.53 -11.11 0.45
N SER A 99 7.19 -9.93 -0.07
CA SER A 99 8.11 -8.80 -0.09
C SER A 99 8.39 -8.25 1.32
N VAL A 100 7.37 -8.10 2.16
CA VAL A 100 7.54 -7.66 3.55
C VAL A 100 8.37 -8.66 4.35
N LEU A 101 8.06 -9.96 4.26
CA LEU A 101 8.80 -11.01 4.96
C LEU A 101 10.25 -11.12 4.49
N THR A 102 10.51 -10.97 3.19
CA THR A 102 11.88 -11.03 2.65
C THR A 102 12.78 -9.95 3.27
N ILE A 103 12.26 -8.73 3.44
CA ILE A 103 13.00 -7.65 4.11
C ILE A 103 13.17 -7.96 5.60
N ALA A 104 12.09 -8.35 6.28
CA ALA A 104 12.11 -8.62 7.72
C ALA A 104 13.07 -9.77 8.09
N GLU A 105 13.07 -10.86 7.35
CA GLU A 105 14.00 -11.99 7.52
C GLU A 105 15.45 -11.58 7.20
N GLY A 106 15.66 -10.68 6.24
CA GLY A 106 16.97 -10.09 5.97
C GLY A 106 17.49 -9.28 7.15
N TRP A 107 16.64 -8.45 7.75
CA TRP A 107 16.96 -7.69 8.95
C TRP A 107 17.21 -8.58 10.16
N GLU A 108 16.41 -9.64 10.35
CA GLU A 108 16.58 -10.62 11.41
C GLU A 108 17.94 -11.31 11.29
N LYS A 109 18.29 -11.80 10.10
CA LYS A 109 19.61 -12.43 9.83
C LYS A 109 20.79 -11.51 10.12
N ASN A 110 20.61 -10.21 9.89
CA ASN A 110 21.61 -9.18 10.19
C ASN A 110 21.58 -8.72 11.66
N GLY A 111 20.67 -9.23 12.48
CA GLY A 111 20.52 -8.85 13.89
C GLY A 111 19.98 -7.44 14.12
N THR A 112 19.37 -6.80 13.12
CA THR A 112 18.83 -5.43 13.24
C THR A 112 17.40 -5.39 13.76
N VAL A 113 16.69 -6.53 13.74
CA VAL A 113 15.38 -6.75 14.36
C VAL A 113 15.36 -8.12 15.07
N PRO A 114 14.52 -8.31 16.11
CA PRO A 114 14.38 -9.60 16.79
C PRO A 114 13.56 -10.60 15.97
N ALA A 115 13.78 -11.90 16.19
CA ALA A 115 13.02 -13.00 15.56
C ALA A 115 11.50 -12.87 15.79
N ASP A 116 11.10 -12.45 16.99
CA ASP A 116 9.71 -12.14 17.36
C ASP A 116 8.99 -11.20 16.39
N PHE A 117 9.72 -10.32 15.68
CA PHE A 117 9.12 -9.44 14.67
C PHE A 117 8.72 -10.21 13.42
N VAL A 118 9.56 -11.14 12.97
CA VAL A 118 9.24 -12.01 11.83
C VAL A 118 8.08 -12.93 12.19
N ASP A 119 8.07 -13.49 13.41
CA ASP A 119 6.95 -14.30 13.90
C ASP A 119 5.64 -13.50 13.95
N TYR A 120 5.69 -12.25 14.41
CA TYR A 120 4.54 -11.35 14.40
C TYR A 120 3.98 -11.08 12.99
N LEU A 121 4.84 -10.97 11.98
CA LEU A 121 4.42 -10.79 10.58
C LEU A 121 3.87 -12.07 9.93
N LYS A 122 4.21 -13.25 10.48
CA LYS A 122 3.76 -14.58 10.01
C LYS A 122 2.51 -15.09 10.72
N ASP A 123 2.10 -14.45 11.81
CA ASP A 123 0.88 -14.77 12.54
C ASP A 123 -0.32 -14.05 11.90
N ASP A 124 -1.15 -14.78 11.16
CA ASP A 124 -2.33 -14.21 10.46
C ASP A 124 -3.36 -13.60 11.43
N HIS A 125 -3.36 -13.99 12.72
CA HIS A 125 -4.18 -13.34 13.74
C HIS A 125 -3.61 -11.99 14.20
N LYS A 126 -2.41 -11.63 13.76
CA LYS A 126 -1.74 -10.35 14.01
C LYS A 126 -1.65 -9.54 12.74
N VAL A 127 -1.06 -10.08 11.68
CA VAL A 127 -0.89 -9.38 10.42
C VAL A 127 -1.39 -10.23 9.29
N SER A 128 -2.45 -9.79 8.63
CA SER A 128 -2.98 -10.45 7.44
C SER A 128 -2.58 -9.71 6.17
N PHE A 129 -2.55 -10.46 5.06
CA PHE A 129 -2.27 -9.97 3.72
C PHE A 129 -3.34 -10.44 2.74
N PRO A 130 -4.58 -9.95 2.85
CA PRO A 130 -5.72 -10.53 2.14
C PRO A 130 -5.58 -10.40 0.63
N LEU A 131 -6.01 -11.43 -0.08
CA LEU A 131 -6.13 -11.36 -1.53
C LEU A 131 -7.27 -10.42 -1.93
N SER A 132 -7.08 -9.68 -3.03
CA SER A 132 -8.15 -8.90 -3.63
C SER A 132 -8.21 -9.03 -5.14
N MET A 133 -9.41 -8.86 -5.68
CA MET A 133 -9.68 -8.61 -7.08
C MET A 133 -10.43 -7.29 -7.18
N ILE A 134 -9.88 -6.38 -7.98
CA ILE A 134 -10.46 -5.06 -8.25
C ILE A 134 -10.57 -4.91 -9.74
N ASP A 135 -11.78 -4.59 -10.18
CA ASP A 135 -12.06 -4.33 -11.58
C ASP A 135 -12.90 -3.06 -11.71
N ARG A 136 -12.28 -2.03 -12.29
CA ARG A 136 -12.89 -0.75 -12.61
C ARG A 136 -12.00 0.03 -13.57
N ILE A 137 -12.46 0.27 -14.79
CA ILE A 137 -11.74 1.10 -15.75
C ILE A 137 -11.79 2.57 -15.29
N THR A 138 -10.61 3.16 -15.17
CA THR A 138 -10.41 4.58 -14.82
C THR A 138 -9.53 5.23 -15.89
N PRO A 139 -10.12 5.75 -16.99
CA PRO A 139 -9.33 6.36 -18.06
C PRO A 139 -8.79 7.73 -17.65
N ASN A 140 -7.95 8.31 -18.53
CA ASN A 140 -7.48 9.69 -18.37
C ASN A 140 -8.65 10.67 -18.14
N PRO A 141 -8.39 11.80 -17.43
CA PRO A 141 -9.37 12.88 -17.25
C PRO A 141 -10.00 13.29 -18.58
N SER A 142 -11.33 13.36 -18.62
CA SER A 142 -12.11 13.68 -19.81
C SER A 142 -12.51 15.16 -19.86
N ASP A 143 -12.27 15.80 -21.00
CA ASP A 143 -12.73 17.18 -21.26
C ASP A 143 -14.25 17.33 -21.11
N ALA A 144 -15.02 16.33 -21.54
CA ALA A 144 -16.48 16.34 -21.41
C ALA A 144 -16.95 16.34 -19.94
N VAL A 145 -16.19 15.67 -19.05
CA VAL A 145 -16.48 15.67 -17.60
C VAL A 145 -16.04 17.00 -16.98
N SER A 146 -14.89 17.54 -17.38
CA SER A 146 -14.42 18.89 -17.01
C SER A 146 -15.45 19.96 -17.37
N ASP A 147 -15.98 19.96 -18.60
CA ASP A 147 -16.99 20.91 -19.06
C ASP A 147 -18.30 20.80 -18.27
N LYS A 148 -18.70 19.58 -17.91
CA LYS A 148 -19.87 19.34 -17.06
C LYS A 148 -19.66 19.90 -15.65
N LEU A 149 -18.53 19.60 -15.02
CA LEU A 149 -18.20 20.10 -13.68
C LEU A 149 -18.15 21.63 -13.65
N LYS A 150 -17.60 22.25 -14.71
CA LYS A 150 -17.62 23.70 -14.89
C LYS A 150 -19.04 24.25 -14.96
N ALA A 151 -19.92 23.61 -15.74
CA ALA A 151 -21.31 24.01 -15.86
C ALA A 151 -22.08 23.84 -14.54
N ASP A 152 -21.74 22.81 -13.76
CA ASP A 152 -22.29 22.54 -12.42
C ASP A 152 -21.73 23.48 -11.34
N GLY A 153 -20.76 24.35 -11.68
CA GLY A 153 -20.22 25.40 -10.80
C GLY A 153 -19.07 24.95 -9.89
N PHE A 154 -18.41 23.83 -10.19
CA PHE A 154 -17.20 23.41 -9.49
C PHE A 154 -16.00 24.25 -9.94
N ASP A 155 -15.19 24.72 -8.98
CA ASP A 155 -14.00 25.54 -9.25
C ASP A 155 -12.77 24.71 -9.67
N ASP A 156 -12.72 23.43 -9.29
CA ASP A 156 -11.61 22.49 -9.47
C ASP A 156 -11.78 21.55 -10.69
N TYR A 157 -12.52 22.02 -11.70
CA TYR A 157 -12.84 21.27 -12.92
C TYR A 157 -11.66 21.10 -13.90
N GLN A 158 -10.57 21.83 -13.73
CA GLN A 158 -9.52 21.95 -14.74
C GLN A 158 -8.66 20.68 -14.88
N ILE A 159 -8.28 20.36 -16.12
CA ILE A 159 -7.29 19.33 -16.43
C ILE A 159 -5.92 20.02 -16.63
N PHE A 160 -4.94 19.62 -15.83
CA PHE A 160 -3.56 20.09 -15.90
C PHE A 160 -2.72 19.10 -16.70
N HIS A 161 -2.07 19.59 -17.75
CA HIS A 161 -1.15 18.81 -18.56
C HIS A 161 0.29 19.08 -18.11
N THR A 162 1.00 18.04 -17.68
CA THR A 162 2.40 18.17 -17.30
C THR A 162 3.33 18.04 -18.50
N PRO A 163 4.57 18.56 -18.44
CA PRO A 163 5.58 18.33 -19.46
C PRO A 163 5.91 16.85 -19.71
N GLY A 164 5.62 15.99 -18.73
CA GLY A 164 5.76 14.53 -18.84
C GLY A 164 4.58 13.83 -19.52
N HIS A 165 3.74 14.57 -20.27
CA HIS A 165 2.53 14.06 -20.93
C HIS A 165 1.55 13.34 -19.99
N THR A 166 1.54 13.74 -18.71
CA THR A 166 0.59 13.23 -17.72
C THR A 166 -0.53 14.25 -17.54
N ASN A 167 -1.77 13.77 -17.53
CA ASN A 167 -2.95 14.60 -17.30
C ASN A 167 -3.39 14.42 -15.84
N ILE A 168 -3.54 15.54 -15.12
CA ILE A 168 -3.91 15.55 -13.71
C ILE A 168 -5.18 16.38 -13.56
N ALA A 169 -6.17 15.86 -12.84
CA ALA A 169 -7.40 16.57 -12.52
C ALA A 169 -7.81 16.28 -11.08
N ALA A 170 -8.60 17.16 -10.46
CA ALA A 170 -9.17 16.94 -9.13
C ALA A 170 -10.40 16.00 -9.15
N PHE A 171 -10.79 15.53 -10.34
CA PHE A 171 -11.88 14.59 -10.54
C PHE A 171 -11.40 13.30 -11.22
N THR A 172 -12.22 12.26 -11.11
CA THR A 172 -12.04 10.97 -11.80
C THR A 172 -13.28 10.69 -12.63
N ASN A 173 -13.08 10.28 -13.88
CA ASN A 173 -14.09 9.62 -14.69
C ASN A 173 -13.84 8.12 -14.71
N THR A 174 -14.91 7.34 -14.71
CA THR A 174 -14.87 5.89 -14.64
C THR A 174 -16.19 5.32 -15.16
N GLU A 175 -16.19 4.06 -15.54
CA GLU A 175 -17.41 3.35 -15.90
C GLU A 175 -18.32 3.08 -14.69
N GLU A 176 -19.57 2.70 -14.97
CA GLU A 176 -20.58 2.38 -13.95
C GLU A 176 -20.29 1.04 -13.27
N VAL A 177 -19.92 0.02 -14.06
CA VAL A 177 -19.67 -1.34 -13.58
C VAL A 177 -18.38 -1.37 -12.76
N HIS A 178 -18.42 -1.95 -11.57
CA HIS A 178 -17.24 -2.09 -10.72
C HIS A 178 -17.35 -3.33 -9.83
N TYR A 179 -16.22 -3.99 -9.61
CA TYR A 179 -16.13 -5.15 -8.74
C TYR A 179 -15.01 -4.97 -7.72
N LEU A 180 -15.31 -5.39 -6.50
CA LEU A 180 -14.35 -5.50 -5.42
C LEU A 180 -14.63 -6.82 -4.70
N VAL A 181 -13.70 -7.75 -4.82
CA VAL A 181 -13.71 -9.00 -4.07
C VAL A 181 -12.48 -8.98 -3.18
N ILE A 182 -12.66 -9.20 -1.89
CA ILE A 182 -11.57 -9.24 -0.92
C ILE A 182 -11.79 -10.47 -0.04
N GLU A 183 -10.71 -11.21 0.20
CA GLU A 183 -10.69 -12.28 1.21
C GLU A 183 -11.02 -11.70 2.60
N ASP A 184 -11.89 -12.36 3.36
CA ASP A 184 -12.36 -11.84 4.65
C ASP A 184 -11.39 -12.15 5.80
N ASP A 185 -10.16 -11.66 5.69
CA ASP A 185 -9.09 -11.86 6.67
C ASP A 185 -8.60 -10.53 7.28
N PHE A 186 -9.23 -10.11 8.37
CA PHE A 186 -8.99 -8.80 8.99
C PHE A 186 -8.83 -8.94 10.51
N PRO A 187 -7.61 -9.15 11.03
CA PRO A 187 -7.37 -9.49 12.44
C PRO A 187 -7.70 -8.35 13.42
N ASN A 188 -7.83 -7.11 12.92
CA ASN A 188 -8.25 -5.96 13.71
C ASN A 188 -9.58 -5.37 13.23
N GLY A 189 -10.38 -6.15 12.50
CA GLY A 189 -11.62 -5.70 11.86
C GLY A 189 -11.39 -4.91 10.57
N ARG A 190 -12.49 -4.63 9.89
CA ARG A 190 -12.55 -3.88 8.63
C ARG A 190 -13.80 -3.01 8.57
N PRO A 191 -13.83 -1.99 7.70
CA PRO A 191 -15.06 -1.29 7.41
C PRO A 191 -16.16 -2.24 6.89
N HIS A 192 -17.41 -1.87 7.13
CA HIS A 192 -18.57 -2.58 6.61
C HIS A 192 -18.74 -2.30 5.10
N TRP A 193 -17.96 -2.99 4.26
CA TRP A 193 -17.96 -2.81 2.79
C TRP A 193 -19.18 -3.38 2.06
N ILE A 194 -19.91 -4.29 2.69
CA ILE A 194 -21.06 -4.94 2.06
C ILE A 194 -22.26 -3.98 2.11
N LYS A 195 -22.59 -3.37 0.96
CA LYS A 195 -23.93 -2.83 0.73
C LYS A 195 -24.91 -4.01 0.68
N PRO A 196 -26.07 -3.96 1.35
CA PRO A 196 -27.12 -4.96 1.15
C PRO A 196 -27.44 -5.05 -0.34
N ALA A 197 -27.58 -6.27 -0.87
CA ALA A 197 -28.07 -6.45 -2.23
C ALA A 197 -29.43 -5.73 -2.37
N GLY A 198 -29.51 -4.73 -3.26
CA GLY A 198 -30.78 -4.04 -3.58
C GLY A 198 -30.94 -2.60 -3.09
N LEU A 199 -29.88 -1.86 -2.75
CA LEU A 199 -29.98 -0.40 -2.66
C LEU A 199 -29.41 0.26 -3.92
N PRO A 200 -30.15 1.20 -4.54
CA PRO A 200 -29.74 1.87 -5.77
C PRO A 200 -28.40 2.61 -5.62
#